data_AF-A0A8T4Q569-F1
#
_entry.id   AF-A0A8T4Q569-F1
#
_cell.length_a   1.000
_cell.length_b   1.000
_cell.length_c   1.000
_cell.angle_alpha   90.00
_cell.angle_beta   90.00
_cell.angle_gamma   90.00
#
_symmetry.space_group_name_H-M   'P 1'
#
loop_
_entity.id
_entity.type
_entity.pdbx_description
1 polymer ?
#
loop_
_entity_poly.entity_id
_entity_poly.type
_entity_poly.pdbx_seq_one_letter_code
_entity_poly.pdbx_strand_id
1 'polypeptide(L)' 'MESTEKQTGKAKDLSSKRKVPKADALHAVLARDNKAVLVTLDKHFKKLSDISKPKRPQDLI' A
#
# COMPACT_ATOMS: atom_id res chain seq x y z
N MET A 1 -13.14 -3.33 -3.92
CA MET A 1 -11.90 -3.42 -4.73
C MET A 1 -11.58 -4.90 -4.85
N GLU A 2 -11.56 -5.43 -6.07
CA GLU A 2 -11.15 -6.81 -6.30
C GLU A 2 -9.62 -6.87 -6.42
N SER A 3 -8.99 -7.89 -5.85
CA SER A 3 -7.54 -8.10 -5.93
C SER A 3 -7.23 -9.43 -6.62
N THR A 4 -6.29 -9.41 -7.56
CA THR A 4 -5.81 -10.63 -8.21
C THR A 4 -4.96 -11.48 -7.27
N GLU A 5 -4.81 -12.78 -7.57
CA GLU A 5 -3.92 -13.67 -6.82
C GLU A 5 -2.47 -13.17 -6.82
N LYS A 6 -2.01 -12.61 -7.95
CA LYS A 6 -0.65 -12.03 -8.09
C LYS A 6 -0.45 -10.84 -7.14
N GLN A 7 -1.44 -9.98 -6.99
CA GLN A 7 -1.38 -8.84 -6.05
C GLN A 7 -1.38 -9.34 -4.61
N THR A 8 -2.20 -10.35 -4.32
CA THR A 8 -2.28 -10.98 -2.99
C THR A 8 -0.96 -11.65 -2.60
N GLY A 9 -0.31 -12.36 -3.53
CA GLY A 9 1.01 -12.97 -3.34
C GLY A 9 2.08 -11.92 -3.06
N LYS A 10 2.13 -10.86 -3.89
CA LYS A 10 3.06 -9.74 -3.67
C LYS A 10 2.85 -9.05 -2.32
N ALA A 11 1.60 -8.86 -1.92
CA ALA A 11 1.26 -8.29 -0.62
C ALA A 11 1.71 -9.16 0.55
N LYS A 12 1.58 -10.49 0.44
CA LYS A 12 2.08 -11.45 1.43
C LYS A 12 3.60 -11.33 1.59
N ASP A 13 4.34 -11.31 0.48
CA ASP A 13 5.80 -11.18 0.51
C ASP A 13 6.25 -9.84 1.13
N LEU A 14 5.59 -8.74 0.77
CA LEU A 14 5.87 -7.41 1.31
C LEU A 14 5.56 -7.35 2.82
N SER A 15 4.44 -7.92 3.23
CA SER A 15 4.04 -8.00 4.64
C SER A 15 5.10 -8.70 5.49
N SER A 16 5.56 -9.87 5.06
CA SER A 16 6.61 -10.62 5.76
C SER A 16 7.96 -9.88 5.77
N LYS A 17 8.40 -9.36 4.61
CA LYS A 17 9.70 -8.68 4.49
C LYS A 17 9.78 -7.38 5.30
N ARG A 18 8.68 -6.65 5.41
CA ARG A 18 8.67 -5.29 5.99
C ARG A 18 8.02 -5.20 7.35
N LYS A 19 7.48 -6.32 7.84
CA LYS A 19 6.73 -6.39 9.11
C LYS A 19 5.63 -5.32 9.12
N VAL A 20 4.75 -5.38 8.12
CA VAL A 20 3.54 -4.56 7.99
C VAL A 20 2.32 -5.47 7.80
N PRO A 21 1.12 -5.03 8.19
CA PRO A 21 -0.11 -5.80 7.93
C PRO A 21 -0.26 -6.15 6.45
N LYS A 22 -0.74 -7.37 6.17
CA LYS A 22 -0.98 -7.82 4.79
C LYS A 22 -1.98 -6.92 4.06
N ALA A 23 -3.00 -6.44 4.76
CA ALA A 23 -3.99 -5.51 4.19
C ALA A 23 -3.33 -4.20 3.74
N ASP A 24 -2.43 -3.62 4.55
CA ASP A 24 -1.70 -2.39 4.18
C ASP A 24 -0.80 -2.62 2.97
N ALA A 25 -0.07 -3.73 2.95
CA ALA A 25 0.73 -4.13 1.79
C ALA A 25 -0.13 -4.30 0.52
N LEU A 26 -1.34 -4.86 0.66
CA LEU A 26 -2.28 -5.04 -0.45
C LEU A 26 -2.80 -3.69 -0.96
N HIS A 27 -3.22 -2.78 -0.07
CA HIS A 27 -3.66 -1.44 -0.44
C HIS A 27 -2.58 -0.65 -1.17
N ALA A 28 -1.32 -0.74 -0.71
CA ALA A 28 -0.19 -0.10 -1.40
C ALA A 28 0.02 -0.67 -2.82
N VAL A 29 -0.08 -1.98 -2.99
CA VAL A 29 0.04 -2.64 -4.31
C VAL A 29 -1.11 -2.24 -5.23
N LEU A 30 -2.35 -2.24 -4.73
CA LEU A 30 -3.53 -1.84 -5.49
C LEU A 30 -3.44 -0.38 -5.93
N ALA A 31 -3.02 0.52 -5.03
CA ALA A 31 -2.84 1.93 -5.36
C ALA A 31 -1.82 2.12 -6.49
N ARG A 32 -0.67 1.45 -6.43
CA ARG A 32 0.33 1.47 -7.50
C ARG A 32 -0.24 1.01 -8.84
N ASP A 33 -0.88 -0.16 -8.85
CA ASP A 33 -1.32 -0.80 -10.09
C ASP A 33 -2.46 -0.02 -10.78
N ASN A 34 -3.31 0.64 -9.99
CA ASN A 34 -4.38 1.50 -10.48
C ASN A 34 -3.95 2.96 -10.69
N LYS A 35 -2.65 3.29 -10.51
CA LYS A 35 -2.14 4.67 -10.55
C LYS A 35 -2.91 5.63 -9.62
N ALA A 36 -3.44 5.11 -8.52
CA ALA A 36 -4.21 5.87 -7.54
C ALA A 36 -3.30 6.51 -6.49
N VAL A 37 -3.72 7.66 -5.96
CA VAL A 37 -3.05 8.29 -4.82
C VAL A 37 -3.52 7.59 -3.54
N LEU A 38 -2.60 6.96 -2.83
CA LEU A 38 -2.90 6.39 -1.52
C LEU A 38 -2.90 7.52 -0.48
N VAL A 39 -4.06 7.79 0.10
CA VAL A 39 -4.22 8.79 1.17
C VAL A 39 -4.43 8.10 2.49
N THR A 40 -3.59 8.36 3.48
CA THR A 40 -3.68 7.72 4.79
C THR A 40 -2.98 8.53 5.87
N LEU A 41 -3.40 8.35 7.13
CA LEU A 41 -2.69 8.83 8.31
C LEU A 41 -1.85 7.73 8.98
N ASP A 42 -1.96 6.48 8.50
CA ASP A 42 -1.25 5.34 9.06
C ASP A 42 0.25 5.37 8.69
N LYS A 43 1.09 5.29 9.72
CA LYS A 43 2.55 5.29 9.61
C LYS A 43 3.12 3.99 9.05
N HIS A 44 2.37 2.88 9.03
CA HIS A 44 2.83 1.62 8.42
C HIS A 44 3.19 1.81 6.94
N PHE A 45 2.46 2.67 6.23
CA PHE A 45 2.72 2.94 4.81
C PHE A 45 4.04 3.69 4.56
N LYS A 46 4.69 4.26 5.57
CA LYS A 46 6.06 4.78 5.44
C LYS A 46 7.03 3.70 4.99
N LYS A 47 6.84 2.46 5.48
CA LYS A 47 7.63 1.28 5.07
C LYS A 47 7.28 0.78 3.66
N LEU A 48 6.26 1.33 3.00
CA LEU A 48 5.78 0.96 1.67
C LEU A 48 5.93 2.11 0.66
N SER A 49 6.72 3.13 0.98
CA SER A 49 6.87 4.38 0.21
C SER A 49 7.46 4.21 -1.20
N ASP A 50 8.21 3.14 -1.44
CA ASP A 50 8.72 2.71 -2.75
C ASP A 50 7.67 1.98 -3.60
N ILE A 51 6.59 1.48 -2.99
CA ILE A 51 5.48 0.81 -3.70
C ILE A 51 4.42 1.83 -4.09
N SER A 52 3.97 2.63 -3.12
CA SER A 52 3.02 3.72 -3.30
C SER A 52 3.51 4.90 -2.48
N LYS A 53 3.44 6.12 -3.00
CA LYS A 53 3.80 7.33 -2.24
C LYS A 53 2.57 7.78 -1.42
N PRO A 54 2.42 7.38 -0.13
CA PRO A 54 1.28 7.80 0.66
C PRO A 54 1.31 9.32 0.83
N LYS A 55 0.16 9.96 0.67
CA LYS A 55 -0.05 11.36 1.04
C LYS A 55 -0.92 11.45 2.28
N ARG A 56 -0.76 12.51 3.05
CA ARG A 56 -1.72 12.83 4.10
C ARG A 56 -2.90 13.58 3.49
N PRO A 57 -4.11 13.48 4.08
CA PRO A 57 -5.24 14.31 3.68
C PRO A 57 -4.91 15.81 3.68
N GLN A 58 -4.09 16.26 4.65
CA GLN A 58 -3.65 17.65 4.76
C GLN A 58 -2.76 18.12 3.59
N ASP A 59 -2.14 17.21 2.85
CA ASP A 59 -1.27 17.56 1.70
C ASP A 59 -2.08 17.77 0.40
N LEU A 60 -3.41 17.63 0.46
CA LEU A 60 -4.33 17.67 -0.67
C LEU A 60 -5.34 18.82 -0.60
N ILE A 61 -5.28 19.63 0.46
CA ILE A 61 -6.20 20.73 0.77
C ILE A 61 -5.40 22.02 0.90
#